data_AF-A0A959MUK7-F1
#
_entry.id   AF-A0A959MUK7-F1
#
_cell.length_a   1.000
_cell.length_b   1.000
_cell.length_c   1.000
_cell.angle_alpha   90.00
_cell.angle_beta   90.00
_cell.angle_gamma   90.00
#
_symmetry.space_group_name_H-M   'P 1'
#
loop_
_entity.id
_entity.type
_entity.pdbx_description
1 polymer ?
#
loop_
_entity_poly.entity_id
_entity_poly.type
_entity_poly.pdbx_seq_one_letter_code
_entity_poly.pdbx_strand_id
1 'polypeptide(L)'
;MRTTFQNDLKRAYSILWILFSSVMLFMFAFLIFADENLIYGASSVLQGHHEGTCAFCGMTRSFVSLAKGNFSGGSVNEAAIPLFSILVLNQIVFIIFIFQKSLKRKSNI
;
A
#
# COMPACT_ATOMS: atom_id res chain seq x y z
N MET A 1 -32.65 12.83 -12.24
CA MET A 1 -31.42 13.66 -12.17
C MET A 1 -30.56 13.39 -10.93
N ARG A 2 -31.12 13.34 -9.70
CA ARG A 2 -30.33 13.04 -8.49
C ARG A 2 -29.70 11.62 -8.48
N THR A 3 -30.38 10.64 -9.06
CA THR A 3 -29.95 9.23 -9.09
C THR A 3 -28.81 8.95 -10.07
N THR A 4 -28.77 9.65 -11.21
CA THR A 4 -27.70 9.50 -12.22
C THR A 4 -26.38 10.06 -11.69
N PHE A 5 -26.40 11.26 -11.10
CA PHE A 5 -25.21 11.88 -10.51
C PHE A 5 -24.58 11.04 -9.37
N GLN A 6 -25.41 10.43 -8.51
CA GLN A 6 -24.91 9.54 -7.46
C GLN A 6 -24.27 8.26 -8.01
N ASN A 7 -24.80 7.71 -9.09
CA ASN A 7 -24.24 6.52 -9.73
C ASN A 7 -22.90 6.83 -10.42
N ASP A 8 -22.79 8.00 -11.05
CA ASP A 8 -21.56 8.46 -11.69
C ASP A 8 -20.45 8.72 -10.66
N LEU A 9 -20.79 9.35 -9.53
CA LEU A 9 -19.86 9.52 -8.41
C LEU A 9 -19.37 8.19 -7.83
N LYS A 10 -20.28 7.24 -7.58
CA LYS A 10 -19.91 5.91 -7.09
C LYS A 10 -18.98 5.20 -8.07
N ARG A 11 -19.22 5.33 -9.37
CA ARG A 11 -18.39 4.73 -10.41
C ARG A 11 -17.01 5.37 -10.47
N ALA A 12 -16.94 6.71 -10.46
CA ALA A 12 -15.67 7.44 -10.43
C ALA A 12 -14.84 7.10 -9.19
N TYR A 13 -15.47 7.09 -8.01
CA TYR A 13 -14.83 6.69 -6.77
C TYR A 13 -14.31 5.25 -6.82
N SER A 14 -15.11 4.32 -7.35
CA SER A 14 -14.69 2.92 -7.50
C SER A 14 -13.47 2.78 -8.42
N ILE A 15 -13.42 3.54 -9.52
CA ILE A 15 -12.28 3.54 -10.45
C ILE A 15 -11.03 4.08 -9.75
N LEU A 16 -11.14 5.21 -9.04
CA LEU A 16 -10.03 5.79 -8.29
C LEU A 16 -9.51 4.83 -7.21
N TRP A 17 -10.42 4.19 -6.47
CA TRP A 17 -10.06 3.21 -5.45
C TRP A 17 -9.33 1.99 -6.04
N ILE A 18 -9.77 1.50 -7.21
CA ILE A 18 -9.10 0.39 -7.92
C ILE A 18 -7.70 0.81 -8.39
N LEU A 19 -7.56 2.00 -9.00
CA LEU A 19 -6.27 2.51 -9.47
C LEU A 19 -5.29 2.69 -8.31
N PHE A 20 -5.74 3.35 -7.23
CA PHE A 20 -4.94 3.54 -6.02
C PHE A 20 -4.51 2.20 -5.41
N SER A 21 -5.45 1.27 -5.25
CA SER A 21 -5.17 -0.05 -4.68
C SER A 21 -4.22 -0.85 -5.57
N SER A 22 -4.35 -0.76 -6.89
CA SER A 22 -3.43 -1.40 -7.84
C SER A 22 -2.01 -0.87 -7.71
N VAL A 23 -1.82 0.45 -7.65
CA VAL A 23 -0.48 1.05 -7.47
C VAL A 23 0.12 0.62 -6.13
N MET A 24 -0.66 0.65 -5.06
CA MET A 24 -0.23 0.21 -3.73
C MET A 24 0.14 -1.27 -3.70
N LEU A 25 -0.58 -2.13 -4.43
CA LEU A 25 -0.25 -3.55 -4.54
C LEU A 25 1.11 -3.76 -5.19
N PHE A 26 1.40 -3.03 -6.28
CA PHE A 26 2.72 -3.03 -6.91
C PHE A 26 3.81 -2.53 -5.97
N MET A 27 3.56 -1.47 -5.19
CA MET A 27 4.51 -1.00 -4.19
C MET A 27 4.80 -2.04 -3.12
N PHE A 28 3.78 -2.73 -2.59
CA PHE A 28 4.00 -3.80 -1.61
C PHE A 28 4.76 -4.98 -2.19
N ALA A 29 4.44 -5.39 -3.42
CA ALA A 29 5.18 -6.44 -4.11
C ALA A 29 6.66 -6.03 -4.26
N PHE A 30 6.91 -4.79 -4.70
CA PHE A 30 8.27 -4.26 -4.78
C PHE A 30 8.97 -4.28 -3.43
N LEU A 31 8.30 -3.87 -2.35
CA LEU A 31 8.88 -3.87 -1.00
C LEU A 31 9.26 -5.27 -0.48
N ILE A 32 8.49 -6.29 -0.84
CA ILE A 32 8.72 -7.69 -0.42
C ILE A 32 9.83 -8.33 -1.26
N PHE A 33 9.85 -8.09 -2.57
CA PHE A 33 10.77 -8.77 -3.49
C PHE A 33 12.08 -8.01 -3.76
N ALA A 34 12.12 -6.69 -3.54
CA ALA A 34 13.34 -5.90 -3.77
C ALA A 34 14.36 -6.09 -2.64
N ASP A 35 15.64 -6.05 -3.01
CA ASP A 35 16.74 -6.00 -2.06
C ASP A 35 16.69 -4.67 -1.28
N GLU A 36 16.96 -4.75 0.02
CA GLU A 36 17.08 -3.58 0.90
C GLU A 36 18.10 -2.58 0.37
N ASN A 37 19.21 -3.05 -0.20
CA ASN A 37 20.23 -2.20 -0.80
C ASN A 37 19.70 -1.39 -1.97
N LEU A 38 18.70 -1.91 -2.70
CA LEU A 38 18.08 -1.24 -3.84
C LEU A 38 17.04 -0.22 -3.38
N ILE A 39 16.31 -0.53 -2.30
CA ILE A 39 15.33 0.38 -1.68
C ILE A 39 16.04 1.57 -1.01
N TYR A 40 17.08 1.30 -0.21
CA TYR A 40 17.88 2.35 0.42
C TYR A 40 18.78 3.06 -0.59
N GLY A 41 19.25 2.35 -1.62
CA GLY A 41 20.04 2.89 -2.73
C GLY A 41 19.26 3.84 -3.65
N ALA A 42 17.95 3.68 -3.77
CA ALA A 42 17.11 4.51 -4.65
C ALA A 42 16.98 5.98 -4.20
N SER A 43 17.36 6.31 -2.96
CA SER A 43 17.30 7.68 -2.46
C SER A 43 18.53 8.01 -1.63
N SER A 44 19.24 9.08 -2.00
CA SER A 44 20.36 9.63 -1.23
C SER A 44 19.96 10.00 0.21
N VAL A 45 18.68 10.35 0.42
CA VAL A 45 18.07 10.64 1.74
C VAL A 45 17.99 9.40 2.64
N LEU A 46 17.93 8.20 2.05
CA LEU A 46 17.91 6.93 2.79
C LEU A 46 19.32 6.37 3.07
N GLN A 47 20.33 6.84 2.32
CA GLN A 47 21.75 6.43 2.45
C GLN A 47 22.53 7.25 3.48
N GLY A 48 22.16 8.50 3.71
CA GLY A 48 22.87 9.39 4.64
C GLY A 48 22.60 9.09 6.12
N HIS A 49 23.62 9.26 6.96
CA HIS A 49 23.43 9.39 8.40
C HIS A 49 22.81 10.77 8.66
N HIS A 50 21.49 10.82 8.85
CA HIS A 50 20.82 12.06 9.19
C HIS A 50 20.93 12.31 10.71
N GLU A 51 21.55 13.43 11.09
CA GLU A 51 21.63 13.91 12.48
C GLU A 51 20.27 14.42 13.04
N GLY A 52 19.15 13.98 12.45
CA GLY A 52 17.80 14.39 12.83
C GLY A 52 16.74 13.34 12.52
N THR A 53 15.55 13.49 13.12
CA THR A 53 14.39 12.59 12.95
C THR A 53 13.79 12.71 11.55
N CYS A 54 14.34 11.98 10.57
CA CYS A 54 13.71 11.88 9.26
C CYS A 54 12.43 11.02 9.34
N ALA A 55 11.27 11.68 9.45
CA ALA A 55 9.96 11.02 9.58
C ALA A 55 9.66 10.05 8.43
N PHE A 56 10.03 10.43 7.19
CA PHE A 56 9.86 9.61 6.00
C PHE A 56 10.86 8.45 5.93
N CYS A 57 12.12 8.66 6.32
CA CYS A 57 13.12 7.59 6.35
C CYS A 57 12.77 6.53 7.39
N GLY A 58 12.31 6.96 8.57
CA GLY A 58 11.78 6.08 9.60
C GLY A 58 10.56 5.30 9.11
N MET A 59 9.65 5.95 8.38
CA MET A 59 8.46 5.28 7.83
C MET A 59 8.82 4.24 6.76
N THR A 60 9.74 4.56 5.83
CA THR A 60 10.20 3.60 4.81
C THR A 60 10.92 2.43 5.45
N ARG A 61 11.83 2.66 6.42
CA ARG A 61 12.49 1.57 7.17
C ARG A 61 11.50 0.71 7.94
N SER A 62 10.54 1.33 8.63
CA SER A 62 9.47 0.62 9.31
C SER A 62 8.63 -0.21 8.34
N PHE A 63 8.30 0.32 7.16
CA PHE A 63 7.52 -0.40 6.14
C PHE A 63 8.29 -1.58 5.56
N VAL A 64 9.59 -1.42 5.28
CA VAL A 64 10.46 -2.52 4.83
C VAL A 64 10.55 -3.61 5.90
N SER A 65 10.78 -3.22 7.16
CA SER A 65 10.83 -4.14 8.30
C SER A 65 9.50 -4.89 8.48
N LEU A 66 8.38 -4.18 8.43
CA LEU A 66 7.03 -4.75 8.54
C LEU A 66 6.70 -5.69 7.37
N ALA A 67 7.07 -5.32 6.13
CA ALA A 67 6.90 -6.16 4.96
C ALA A 67 7.69 -7.47 5.03
N LYS A 68 8.83 -7.47 5.73
CA LYS A 68 9.63 -8.68 6.01
C LYS A 68 9.18 -9.44 7.27
N GLY A 69 8.10 -9.02 7.91
CA GLY A 69 7.58 -9.66 9.13
C GLY A 69 8.34 -9.30 10.41
N ASN A 70 9.27 -8.34 10.37
CA ASN A 70 9.96 -7.84 11.56
C ASN A 70 9.21 -6.64 12.15
N PHE A 71 8.39 -6.91 13.17
CA PHE A 71 7.60 -5.89 13.87
C PHE A 71 8.43 -5.04 14.85
N SER A 72 9.63 -5.49 15.24
CA SER A 72 10.48 -4.72 16.16
C SER A 72 11.06 -3.46 15.51
N GLY A 73 11.40 -3.54 14.22
CA GLY A 73 11.87 -2.40 13.42
C GLY A 73 10.78 -1.38 13.04
N GLY A 74 9.50 -1.67 13.31
CA GLY A 74 8.39 -0.73 13.12
C GLY A 74 8.42 0.46 14.09
N SER A 75 9.14 0.33 15.21
CA SER A 75 9.24 1.31 16.31
C SER A 75 10.00 2.59 15.97
N VAL A 76 10.67 2.65 14.81
CA VAL A 76 11.35 3.88 14.34
C VAL A 76 10.34 4.98 14.00
N ASN A 77 9.09 4.61 13.71
CA ASN A 77 7.97 5.54 13.57
C ASN A 77 6.67 4.86 14.02
N GLU A 78 6.13 5.25 15.18
CA GLU A 78 4.93 4.63 15.76
C GLU A 78 3.69 4.73 14.86
N ALA A 79 3.60 5.77 14.02
CA ALA A 79 2.51 5.93 13.06
C ALA A 79 2.62 4.96 11.87
N ALA A 80 3.78 4.34 11.65
CA ALA A 80 3.98 3.41 10.54
C ALA A 80 3.17 2.11 10.73
N ILE A 81 3.04 1.61 11.95
CA ILE A 81 2.30 0.38 12.25
C ILE A 81 0.80 0.50 11.91
N PRO A 82 0.04 1.50 12.42
CA PRO A 82 -1.37 1.63 12.08
C PRO A 82 -1.58 1.94 10.59
N LEU A 83 -0.71 2.77 9.99
CA LEU A 83 -0.81 3.08 8.56
C LEU A 83 -0.56 1.84 7.68
N PHE A 84 0.49 1.08 7.96
CA PHE A 84 0.79 -0.17 7.27
C PHE A 84 -0.36 -1.17 7.42
N SER A 85 -0.93 -1.30 8.62
CA SER A 85 -2.08 -2.17 8.89
C SER A 85 -3.30 -1.78 8.07
N ILE A 86 -3.63 -0.48 8.02
CA ILE A 86 -4.76 0.03 7.20
C ILE A 86 -4.53 -0.27 5.72
N LEU A 87 -3.30 -0.05 5.22
CA LEU A 87 -2.96 -0.33 3.82
C LEU A 87 -3.05 -1.82 3.49
N VAL A 88 -2.56 -2.69 4.38
CA VAL A 88 -2.68 -4.16 4.22
C VAL A 88 -4.15 -4.59 4.23
N LEU A 89 -4.96 -4.08 5.16
CA LEU A 89 -6.40 -4.36 5.19
C LEU A 89 -7.09 -3.88 3.91
N ASN A 90 -6.77 -2.68 3.41
CA ASN A 90 -7.28 -2.19 2.14
C ASN A 90 -6.93 -3.14 0.99
N GLN A 91 -5.70 -3.67 0.96
CA GLN A 91 -5.29 -4.64 -0.05
C GLN A 91 -6.06 -5.97 0.05
N ILE A 92 -6.31 -6.47 1.26
CA ILE A 92 -7.13 -7.67 1.47
C ILE A 92 -8.53 -7.45 0.90
N VAL A 93 -9.16 -6.31 1.20
CA VAL A 93 -10.49 -5.96 0.67
C VAL A 93 -10.47 -5.84 -0.85
N PHE A 94 -9.44 -5.20 -1.41
CA PHE A 94 -9.26 -5.08 -2.86
C PHE A 94 -9.14 -6.45 -3.55
N ILE A 95 -8.31 -7.34 -3.00
CA ILE A 95 -8.12 -8.70 -3.50
C ILE A 95 -9.45 -9.47 -3.47
N ILE A 96 -10.16 -9.45 -2.33
CA ILE A 96 -11.48 -10.09 -2.20
C ILE A 96 -12.46 -9.54 -3.24
N PHE A 97 -12.51 -8.22 -3.42
CA PHE A 97 -13.38 -7.57 -4.40
C PHE A 97 -13.08 -8.06 -5.83
N ILE A 98 -11.81 -8.14 -6.23
CA ILE A 98 -11.39 -8.63 -7.54
C ILE A 98 -11.72 -10.12 -7.70
N PHE A 99 -11.49 -10.96 -6.69
CA PHE A 99 -11.86 -12.38 -6.73
C PHE A 99 -13.36 -12.58 -6.89
N GLN A 100 -14.18 -11.88 -6.10
CA GLN A 100 -15.64 -11.96 -6.21
C GLN A 100 -16.15 -11.51 -7.58
N LYS A 101 -15.59 -10.42 -8.13
CA LYS A 101 -15.89 -9.95 -9.49
C LYS A 101 -15.49 -10.99 -10.55
N SER A 102 -14.33 -11.62 -10.40
CA SER A 102 -13.82 -12.62 -11.34
C SER A 102 -14.65 -13.90 -11.32
N LEU A 103 -15.07 -14.37 -10.14
CA LEU A 103 -15.97 -15.51 -9.98
C LEU A 103 -17.35 -15.24 -10.59
N LYS A 104 -17.94 -14.05 -10.35
CA LYS A 104 -19.22 -13.66 -10.96
C LYS A 104 -19.15 -13.57 -12.49
N ARG A 105 -18.01 -13.15 -13.04
CA ARG A 105 -17.80 -13.13 -14.50
C ARG A 105 -17.72 -14.54 -15.07
N LYS A 106 -17.01 -15.46 -14.41
CA LYS A 106 -16.90 -16.86 -14.84
C LYS A 106 -18.23 -17.63 -14.79
N SER A 107 -19.15 -17.25 -13.91
CA SER A 107 -20.49 -17.85 -13.81
C SER A 107 -21.51 -17.37 -14.87
N ASN A 108 -21.20 -16.30 -15.62
CA ASN A 108 -22.09 -15.72 -16.65
C ASN A 108 -21.62 -16.03 -18.08
N ILE A 109 -20.62 -16.92 -18.22
CA ILE A 109 -20.12 -17.46 -19.49
C ILE A 109 -20.42 -18.95 -19.44
#